data_AF-A0A951ATQ0-F1
#
_entry.id   AF-A0A951ATQ0-F1
#
_cell.length_a   1.000
_cell.length_b   1.000
_cell.length_c   1.000
_cell.angle_alpha   90.00
_cell.angle_beta   90.00
_cell.angle_gamma   90.00
#
_symmetry.space_group_name_H-M   'P 1'
#
loop_
_entity.id
_entity.type
_entity.pdbx_description
1 polymer ?
#
loop_
_entity_poly.entity_id
_entity_poly.type
_entity_poly.pdbx_seq_one_letter_code
_entity_poly.pdbx_strand_id
1 'polypeptide(L)'
;MIIEEDRAKPPELVNLYAATSAAFKTLKEEFQVPDTYELALDHVDAAELCLTNTVDIAAIAMRKIQALRWVAKPGVETTNDVVVALAADLLRALDHLVKYCNDQASADSLTKFKYQVVVAARYAGGDGSITRLR
;
A
#
# COMPACT_ATOMS: atom_id res chain seq x y z
N MET A 1 -8.99 22.08 19.50
CA MET A 1 -9.99 21.37 18.68
C MET A 1 -9.69 21.75 17.24
N ILE A 2 -8.91 20.92 16.54
CA ILE A 2 -8.68 21.14 15.10
C ILE A 2 -10.02 20.81 14.45
N ILE A 3 -10.55 21.75 13.68
CA ILE A 3 -11.80 21.54 12.94
C ILE A 3 -11.43 20.58 11.81
N GLU A 4 -11.76 19.29 11.95
CA GLU A 4 -11.66 18.33 10.87
C GLU A 4 -12.75 18.67 9.85
N GLU A 5 -12.37 19.26 8.72
CA GLU A 5 -13.28 19.34 7.58
C GLU A 5 -13.58 17.93 7.07
N ASP A 6 -14.85 17.68 6.77
CA ASP A 6 -15.31 16.42 6.21
C ASP A 6 -15.36 16.52 4.69
N ARG A 7 -14.78 15.53 4.01
CA ARG A 7 -14.76 15.46 2.56
C ARG A 7 -15.12 14.05 2.09
N ALA A 8 -15.81 13.96 0.95
CA ALA A 8 -16.02 12.69 0.29
C ALA A 8 -14.67 12.06 -0.11
N LYS A 9 -14.55 10.74 -0.01
CA LYS A 9 -13.41 10.03 -0.59
C LYS A 9 -13.32 10.30 -2.10
N PRO A 10 -12.13 10.66 -2.61
CA PRO A 10 -11.97 10.84 -4.05
C PRO A 10 -12.18 9.49 -4.78
N PRO A 11 -12.78 9.49 -5.99
CA PRO A 11 -12.99 8.28 -6.78
C PRO A 11 -11.72 7.46 -6.98
N GLU A 12 -10.56 8.12 -7.10
CA GLU A 12 -9.25 7.50 -7.28
C GLU A 12 -8.86 6.64 -6.07
N LEU A 13 -9.17 7.10 -4.85
CA LEU A 13 -8.98 6.30 -3.64
C LEU A 13 -9.96 5.12 -3.60
N VAL A 14 -11.23 5.33 -3.94
CA VAL A 14 -12.22 4.25 -3.97
C VAL A 14 -11.86 3.17 -5.00
N ASN A 15 -11.35 3.57 -6.17
CA ASN A 15 -10.90 2.66 -7.23
C ASN A 15 -9.73 1.76 -6.79
N LEU A 16 -8.94 2.16 -5.79
CA LEU A 16 -7.90 1.29 -5.23
C LEU A 16 -8.49 0.05 -4.56
N TYR A 17 -9.75 0.07 -4.12
CA TYR A 17 -10.37 -1.11 -3.52
C TYR A 17 -10.30 -2.32 -4.47
N ALA A 18 -10.59 -2.16 -5.76
CA ALA A 18 -10.44 -3.25 -6.72
C ALA A 18 -8.97 -3.50 -7.09
N ALA A 19 -8.19 -2.43 -7.32
CA ALA A 19 -6.79 -2.54 -7.76
C ALA A 19 -5.89 -3.27 -6.75
N THR A 20 -6.14 -3.09 -5.46
CA THR A 20 -5.41 -3.77 -4.38
C THR A 20 -5.52 -5.29 -4.46
N SER A 21 -6.64 -5.86 -4.95
CA SER A 21 -6.77 -7.32 -5.13
C SER A 21 -5.74 -7.86 -6.14
N ALA A 22 -5.60 -7.17 -7.27
CA ALA A 22 -4.69 -7.60 -8.33
C ALA A 22 -3.23 -7.49 -7.88
N ALA A 23 -2.86 -6.35 -7.28
CA ALA A 23 -1.51 -6.14 -6.77
C ALA A 23 -1.14 -7.12 -5.64
N PHE A 24 -2.08 -7.42 -4.74
CA PHE A 24 -1.87 -8.40 -3.67
C PHE A 24 -1.57 -9.79 -4.26
N LYS A 25 -2.34 -10.21 -5.27
CA LYS A 25 -2.13 -11.48 -5.97
C LYS A 25 -0.77 -11.51 -6.66
N THR A 26 -0.44 -10.47 -7.44
CA THR A 26 0.85 -10.36 -8.12
C THR A 26 2.01 -10.45 -7.13
N LEU A 27 2.01 -9.70 -6.02
CA LEU A 27 3.10 -9.78 -5.04
C LEU A 27 3.23 -11.17 -4.41
N LYS A 28 2.10 -11.80 -4.08
CA LYS A 28 2.10 -13.12 -3.45
C LYS A 28 2.72 -14.18 -4.37
N GLU A 29 2.32 -14.18 -5.63
CA GLU A 29 2.78 -15.14 -6.63
C GLU A 29 4.22 -14.84 -7.06
N GLU A 30 4.56 -13.57 -7.31
CA GLU A 30 5.87 -13.16 -7.79
C GLU A 30 6.99 -13.46 -6.77
N PHE A 31 6.75 -13.13 -5.51
CA PHE A 31 7.75 -13.28 -4.45
C PHE A 31 7.55 -14.53 -3.59
N GLN A 32 6.61 -15.41 -3.99
CA GLN A 32 6.30 -16.66 -3.28
C GLN A 32 6.04 -16.42 -1.78
N VAL A 33 5.31 -15.35 -1.45
CA VAL A 33 5.02 -14.99 -0.06
C VAL A 33 4.12 -16.08 0.54
N PRO A 34 4.51 -16.67 1.70
CA PRO A 34 3.77 -17.78 2.29
C PRO A 34 2.35 -17.36 2.71
N ASP A 35 1.44 -18.34 2.78
CA ASP A 35 0.07 -18.13 3.24
C ASP A 35 -0.01 -17.58 4.66
N THR A 36 0.95 -17.97 5.49
CA THR A 36 1.11 -17.49 6.86
C THR A 36 2.44 -16.75 6.97
N TYR A 37 2.37 -15.45 7.30
CA TYR A 37 3.53 -14.63 7.62
C TYR A 37 3.37 -14.15 9.06
N GLU A 38 4.18 -14.71 9.96
CA GLU A 38 4.08 -14.48 11.39
C GLU A 38 4.55 -13.07 11.76
N LEU A 39 3.70 -12.35 12.51
CA LEU A 39 4.03 -11.03 13.02
C LEU A 39 4.55 -11.16 14.45
N ALA A 40 5.83 -11.49 14.57
CA ALA A 40 6.53 -11.58 15.84
C ALA A 40 7.79 -10.70 15.80
N LEU A 41 8.06 -10.00 16.92
CA LEU A 41 9.18 -9.05 16.99
C LEU A 41 10.53 -9.75 17.02
N ASP A 42 10.60 -10.97 17.55
CA ASP A 42 11.80 -11.80 17.58
C ASP A 42 12.32 -12.14 16.17
N HIS A 43 11.45 -12.24 15.17
CA HIS A 43 11.83 -12.37 13.76
C HIS A 43 12.56 -11.13 13.22
N VAL A 44 12.23 -9.94 13.73
CA VAL A 44 12.95 -8.69 13.39
C VAL A 44 14.26 -8.61 14.15
N ASP A 45 14.25 -8.95 15.44
CA ASP A 45 15.44 -8.91 16.30
C ASP A 45 16.52 -9.91 15.85
N ALA A 46 16.12 -11.00 15.19
CA ALA A 46 17.01 -12.01 14.61
C ALA A 46 17.47 -11.69 13.17
N ALA A 47 16.89 -10.68 12.52
CA ALA A 47 17.19 -10.36 11.12
C ALA A 47 18.53 -9.60 10.96
N GLU A 48 19.07 -9.63 9.74
CA GLU A 48 20.26 -8.85 9.39
C GLU A 48 20.06 -7.34 9.62
N LEU A 49 21.16 -6.60 9.78
CA LEU A 49 21.18 -5.13 9.98
C LEU A 49 20.48 -4.34 8.86
N CYS A 50 20.14 -4.97 7.73
CA CYS A 50 19.45 -4.36 6.60
C CYS A 50 18.35 -5.28 6.06
N LEU A 51 17.16 -4.73 5.86
CA LEU A 51 16.04 -5.43 5.22
C LEU A 51 16.30 -5.55 3.71
N THR A 52 16.83 -6.68 3.26
CA THR A 52 17.16 -6.95 1.85
C THR A 52 16.40 -8.14 1.26
N ASN A 53 15.82 -9.00 2.10
CA ASN A 53 15.05 -10.14 1.64
C ASN A 53 13.75 -9.69 0.96
N THR A 54 13.61 -10.02 -0.32
CA THR A 54 12.46 -9.60 -1.14
C THR A 54 11.15 -10.24 -0.70
N VAL A 55 11.16 -11.43 -0.09
CA VAL A 55 9.98 -12.09 0.47
C VAL A 55 9.46 -11.29 1.67
N ASP A 56 10.34 -10.86 2.57
CA ASP A 56 9.96 -10.05 3.73
C ASP A 56 9.44 -8.67 3.32
N ILE A 57 10.12 -8.02 2.37
CA ILE A 57 9.68 -6.74 1.81
C ILE A 57 8.32 -6.89 1.12
N ALA A 58 8.10 -7.97 0.37
CA ALA A 58 6.82 -8.27 -0.26
C ALA A 58 5.71 -8.54 0.76
N ALA A 59 5.99 -9.28 1.83
CA ALA A 59 5.04 -9.54 2.91
C ALA A 59 4.62 -8.24 3.63
N ILE A 60 5.57 -7.36 3.92
CA ILE A 60 5.31 -6.03 4.50
C ILE A 60 4.48 -5.18 3.52
N ALA A 61 4.83 -5.18 2.24
CA ALA A 61 4.08 -4.47 1.21
C ALA A 61 2.64 -4.99 1.10
N MET A 62 2.44 -6.31 1.14
CA MET A 62 1.13 -6.95 1.15
C MET A 62 0.29 -6.53 2.36
N ARG A 63 0.90 -6.39 3.55
CA ARG A 63 0.20 -5.85 4.73
C ARG A 63 -0.21 -4.39 4.53
N LYS A 64 0.63 -3.56 3.89
CA LYS A 64 0.28 -2.18 3.51
C LYS A 64 -0.83 -2.14 2.46
N ILE A 65 -0.86 -3.07 1.50
CA ILE A 65 -1.96 -3.22 0.53
C ILE A 65 -3.27 -3.56 1.24
N GLN A 66 -3.26 -4.45 2.24
CA GLN A 66 -4.45 -4.77 3.03
C GLN A 66 -4.98 -3.54 3.78
N ALA A 67 -4.10 -2.76 4.41
CA ALA A 67 -4.48 -1.52 5.08
C ALA A 67 -5.00 -0.48 4.09
N LEU A 68 -4.35 -0.31 2.93
CA LEU A 68 -4.79 0.60 1.87
C LEU A 68 -6.17 0.18 1.30
N ARG A 69 -6.40 -1.13 1.12
CA ARG A 69 -7.70 -1.67 0.74
C ARG A 69 -8.78 -1.33 1.76
N TRP A 70 -8.46 -1.43 3.04
CA TRP A 70 -9.40 -1.12 4.12
C TRP A 70 -9.84 0.35 4.05
N VAL A 71 -8.89 1.28 3.98
CA VAL A 71 -9.20 2.72 3.90
C VAL A 71 -9.77 3.15 2.55
N ALA A 72 -9.55 2.37 1.48
CA ALA A 72 -10.19 2.58 0.17
C ALA A 72 -11.65 2.09 0.11
N LYS A 73 -12.07 1.20 1.02
CA LYS A 73 -13.40 0.61 1.02
C LYS A 73 -14.49 1.68 1.16
N PRO A 74 -15.55 1.68 0.34
CA PRO A 74 -16.70 2.57 0.52
C PRO A 74 -17.32 2.45 1.91
N GLY A 75 -17.66 3.59 2.53
CA GLY A 75 -18.29 3.64 3.85
C GLY A 75 -17.37 3.43 5.06
N VAL A 76 -16.06 3.23 4.85
CA VAL A 76 -15.07 3.21 5.94
C VAL A 76 -14.53 4.60 6.16
N GLU A 77 -14.74 5.24 7.31
CA GLU A 77 -14.12 6.53 7.58
C GLU A 77 -12.59 6.40 7.77
N THR A 78 -11.85 7.40 7.31
CA THR A 78 -10.40 7.54 7.53
C THR A 78 -10.03 9.02 7.52
N THR A 79 -8.79 9.37 7.83
CA THR A 79 -8.22 10.69 7.54
C THR A 79 -7.28 10.62 6.33
N ASN A 80 -7.08 11.75 5.65
CA ASN A 80 -6.23 11.81 4.45
C ASN A 80 -4.74 11.55 4.72
N ASP A 81 -4.23 11.97 5.88
CA ASP A 81 -2.85 11.72 6.31
C ASP A 81 -2.55 10.23 6.43
N VAL A 82 -3.48 9.43 6.93
CA VAL A 82 -3.37 7.95 6.95
C VAL A 82 -3.23 7.40 5.53
N VAL A 83 -4.04 7.88 4.58
CA VAL A 83 -3.97 7.45 3.18
C VAL A 83 -2.62 7.82 2.55
N VAL A 84 -2.15 9.05 2.78
CA VAL A 84 -0.87 9.54 2.26
C VAL A 84 0.30 8.76 2.84
N ALA A 85 0.30 8.48 4.14
CA ALA A 85 1.35 7.70 4.80
C ALA A 85 1.40 6.25 4.26
N LEU A 86 0.25 5.57 4.16
CA LEU A 86 0.18 4.22 3.60
C LEU A 86 0.66 4.18 2.15
N ALA A 87 0.27 5.17 1.34
CA ALA A 87 0.72 5.29 -0.03
C ALA A 87 2.24 5.49 -0.11
N ALA A 88 2.79 6.47 0.62
CA ALA A 88 4.22 6.77 0.59
C ALA A 88 5.09 5.56 0.96
N ASP A 89 4.69 4.80 1.99
CA ASP A 89 5.40 3.60 2.38
C ASP A 89 5.30 2.48 1.35
N LEU A 90 4.10 2.28 0.79
CA LEU A 90 3.87 1.26 -0.23
C LEU A 90 4.64 1.56 -1.51
N LEU A 91 4.69 2.82 -1.94
CA LEU A 91 5.45 3.25 -3.12
C LEU A 91 6.93 2.89 -3.00
N ARG A 92 7.55 3.12 -1.83
CA ARG A 92 8.95 2.77 -1.58
C ARG A 92 9.19 1.26 -1.67
N ALA A 93 8.29 0.46 -1.11
CA ALA A 93 8.39 -1.00 -1.20
C ALA A 93 8.24 -1.48 -2.64
N LEU A 94 7.27 -0.94 -3.39
CA LEU A 94 7.06 -1.27 -4.80
C LEU A 94 8.26 -0.86 -5.69
N ASP A 95 8.86 0.30 -5.45
CA ASP A 95 10.06 0.76 -6.16
C ASP A 95 11.25 -0.19 -5.97
N HIS A 96 11.36 -0.82 -4.79
CA HIS A 96 12.34 -1.87 -4.56
C HIS A 96 11.95 -3.15 -5.30
N LEU A 97 10.75 -3.69 -5.03
CA LEU A 97 10.30 -4.99 -5.53
C LEU A 97 10.24 -5.10 -7.05
N VAL A 98 9.82 -4.04 -7.76
CA VAL A 98 9.75 -4.05 -9.24
C VAL A 98 11.10 -4.37 -9.89
N LYS A 99 12.22 -4.04 -9.24
CA LYS A 99 13.57 -4.34 -9.74
C LYS A 99 13.93 -5.83 -9.66
N TYR A 100 13.17 -6.60 -8.88
CA TYR A 100 13.41 -8.01 -8.59
C TYR A 100 12.29 -8.92 -9.12
N CYS A 101 11.35 -8.40 -9.92
CA CYS A 101 10.41 -9.25 -10.63
C CYS A 101 11.15 -10.15 -11.64
N ASN A 102 10.74 -11.41 -11.70
CA ASN A 102 11.25 -12.42 -12.61
C ASN A 102 10.71 -12.24 -14.04
N ASP A 103 9.53 -11.61 -14.18
CA ASP A 103 8.92 -11.33 -15.47
C ASP A 103 8.42 -9.89 -15.62
N GLN A 104 8.36 -9.44 -16.88
CA GLN A 104 7.97 -8.08 -17.22
C GLN A 104 6.48 -7.82 -16.97
N ALA A 105 5.61 -8.83 -17.05
CA ALA A 105 4.18 -8.64 -16.84
C ALA A 105 3.86 -8.32 -15.38
N SER A 106 4.53 -8.98 -14.44
CA SER A 106 4.49 -8.66 -13.01
C SER A 106 5.05 -7.25 -12.75
N ALA A 107 6.20 -6.91 -13.34
CA ALA A 107 6.79 -5.57 -13.22
C ALA A 107 5.86 -4.46 -13.74
N ASP A 108 5.22 -4.66 -14.89
CA ASP A 108 4.27 -3.71 -15.48
C ASP A 108 2.99 -3.60 -14.65
N SER A 109 2.47 -4.72 -14.15
CA SER A 109 1.30 -4.76 -13.27
C SER A 109 1.53 -3.95 -11.99
N LEU A 110 2.66 -4.18 -11.31
CA LEU A 110 3.03 -3.44 -10.10
C LEU A 110 3.32 -1.97 -10.39
N THR A 111 3.94 -1.65 -11.53
CA THR A 111 4.18 -0.26 -11.96
C THR A 111 2.88 0.49 -12.24
N LYS A 112 1.91 -0.16 -12.88
CA LYS A 112 0.56 0.39 -13.07
C LYS A 112 -0.13 0.63 -11.73
N PHE A 113 -0.07 -0.32 -10.81
CA PHE A 113 -0.63 -0.15 -9.48
C PHE A 113 0.04 1.00 -8.73
N LYS A 114 1.37 1.12 -8.82
CA LYS A 114 2.14 2.25 -8.26
C LYS A 114 1.61 3.60 -8.74
N TYR A 115 1.35 3.74 -10.04
CA TYR A 115 0.75 4.96 -10.59
C TYR A 115 -0.63 5.26 -9.99
N GLN A 116 -1.49 4.24 -9.85
CA GLN A 116 -2.81 4.41 -9.23
C GLN A 116 -2.69 4.88 -7.77
N VAL A 117 -1.73 4.35 -7.02
CA VAL A 117 -1.46 4.75 -5.62
C VAL A 117 -0.99 6.21 -5.54
N VAL A 118 -0.09 6.65 -6.44
CA VAL A 118 0.35 8.07 -6.50
C VAL A 118 -0.82 9.00 -6.75
N VAL A 119 -1.66 8.65 -7.74
CA VAL A 119 -2.82 9.47 -8.10
C VAL A 119 -3.81 9.55 -6.93
N ALA A 120 -4.16 8.41 -6.34
CA ALA A 120 -5.07 8.36 -5.19
C ALA A 120 -4.54 9.17 -3.99
N ALA A 121 -3.25 9.06 -3.67
CA ALA A 121 -2.63 9.80 -2.58
C ALA A 121 -2.68 11.32 -2.82
N ARG A 122 -2.44 11.77 -4.06
CA ARG A 122 -2.54 13.18 -4.43
C ARG A 122 -3.95 13.73 -4.22
N TYR A 123 -4.98 13.02 -4.68
CA TYR A 123 -6.37 13.45 -4.49
C TYR A 123 -6.83 13.35 -3.03
N ALA A 124 -6.36 12.34 -2.29
CA ALA A 124 -6.63 12.19 -0.87
C ALA A 124 -5.97 13.30 -0.04
N GLY A 125 -4.72 13.66 -0.34
CA GLY A 125 -3.96 14.66 0.41
C GLY A 125 -4.55 16.07 0.35
N GLY A 126 -5.21 16.44 -0.76
CA GLY A 126 -5.87 17.76 -0.87
C GLY A 126 -4.87 18.91 -0.79
N ASP A 127 -5.13 19.87 0.09
CA ASP A 127 -4.29 21.05 0.34
C ASP A 127 -3.20 20.82 1.41
N GLY A 128 -3.12 19.62 1.98
CA GLY A 128 -2.17 19.24 3.02
C GLY A 128 -2.68 19.43 4.46
N SER A 129 -3.89 19.96 4.67
CA SER A 129 -4.56 19.93 5.97
C SER A 129 -5.05 18.52 6.32
N ILE A 130 -5.20 18.20 7.62
CA ILE A 130 -5.80 16.92 8.03
C ILE A 130 -7.32 17.02 7.85
N THR A 131 -7.86 16.18 6.99
CA THR A 131 -9.27 16.15 6.58
C THR A 131 -9.81 14.73 6.76
N ARG A 132 -11.03 14.60 7.29
CA ARG A 132 -11.70 13.30 7.37
C ARG A 132 -12.32 12.93 6.00
N LEU A 133 -12.07 11.70 5.56
CA LEU A 133 -12.56 11.15 4.31
C LEU A 133 -13.66 10.12 4.58
N ARG A 134 -14.84 10.37 4.02
CA ARG A 134 -16.05 9.55 4.20
C ARG A 134 -16.54 8.99 2.87
#